data_AF-A0A1V1ZF58-F1
#
_entry.id   AF-A0A1V1ZF58-F1
#
_cell.length_a   1.000
_cell.length_b   1.000
_cell.length_c   1.000
_cell.angle_alpha   90.00
_cell.angle_beta   90.00
_cell.angle_gamma   90.00
#
_symmetry.space_group_name_H-M   'P 1'
#
loop_
_entity.id
_entity.type
_entity.pdbx_description
1 polymer ?
#
loop_
_entity_poly.entity_id
_entity_poly.type
_entity_poly.pdbx_seq_one_letter_code
_entity_poly.pdbx_strand_id
1 'polypeptide(L)'
;MGLQEQLELIDKAKTCEKAHSTCRGIIQPVQDALYVLSGKWKLPIIISLTFGNKRFSEIAKEIPKISDRMLSKELRELEMNHLVKRKVYDSIPVVVEYTLTDYGKTLDTAIEELYKWGKEHRKRITGKTD
;
A
#
# COMPACT_ATOMS: atom_id res chain seq x y z
N MET A 1 -23.18 -26.31 -39.29
CA MET A 1 -22.30 -25.16 -38.99
C MET A 1 -21.17 -25.17 -39.99
N GLY A 2 -20.95 -24.07 -40.71
CA GLY A 2 -19.88 -23.97 -41.71
C GLY A 2 -18.51 -23.81 -41.06
N LEU A 3 -17.44 -24.27 -41.72
CA LEU A 3 -16.05 -24.09 -41.24
C LEU A 3 -15.74 -22.62 -40.90
N GLN A 4 -16.33 -21.67 -41.61
CA GLN A 4 -16.22 -20.22 -41.36
C GLN A 4 -16.83 -19.79 -40.00
N GLU A 5 -17.97 -20.37 -39.62
CA GLU A 5 -18.68 -20.12 -38.36
C GLU A 5 -17.93 -20.74 -37.17
N GLN A 6 -17.27 -21.88 -37.38
CA GLN A 6 -16.40 -22.51 -36.40
C GLN A 6 -15.10 -21.72 -36.18
N LEU A 7 -14.54 -21.09 -37.22
CA LEU A 7 -13.37 -20.22 -37.15
C LEU A 7 -13.63 -18.93 -36.36
N GLU A 8 -14.80 -18.29 -36.50
CA GLU A 8 -15.19 -17.13 -35.69
C GLU A 8 -15.41 -17.46 -34.20
N LEU A 9 -15.93 -18.65 -33.89
CA LEU A 9 -16.11 -19.13 -32.51
C LEU A 9 -14.77 -19.41 -31.82
N ILE A 10 -13.78 -19.93 -32.55
CA ILE A 10 -12.42 -20.15 -32.07
C ILE A 10 -11.71 -18.81 -31.78
N ASP A 11 -11.98 -17.76 -32.56
CA ASP A 11 -11.36 -16.44 -32.36
C ASP A 11 -11.94 -15.71 -31.13
N LYS A 12 -13.26 -15.83 -30.90
CA LYS A 12 -13.95 -15.37 -29.66
C LYS A 12 -13.49 -16.13 -28.40
N ALA A 13 -13.28 -17.44 -28.50
CA ALA A 13 -12.76 -18.25 -27.39
C ALA A 13 -11.31 -17.88 -27.04
N LYS A 14 -10.46 -17.63 -28.04
CA LYS A 14 -9.08 -17.16 -27.86
C LYS A 14 -8.98 -15.77 -27.24
N THR A 15 -9.94 -14.88 -27.50
CA THR A 15 -10.03 -13.58 -26.82
C THR A 15 -10.40 -13.75 -25.34
N CYS A 16 -11.26 -14.72 -25.02
CA CYS A 16 -11.66 -15.04 -23.65
C CYS A 16 -10.53 -15.71 -22.83
N GLU A 17 -9.80 -16.66 -23.42
CA GLU A 17 -8.64 -17.31 -22.78
C GLU A 17 -7.50 -16.32 -22.49
N LYS A 18 -7.20 -15.42 -23.44
CA LYS A 18 -6.24 -14.34 -23.23
C LYS A 18 -6.71 -13.39 -22.12
N ALA A 19 -7.99 -12.99 -22.12
CA ALA A 19 -8.55 -12.13 -21.08
C ALA A 19 -8.50 -12.75 -19.67
N HIS A 20 -8.67 -14.08 -19.55
CA HIS A 20 -8.64 -14.77 -18.26
C HIS A 20 -7.21 -14.93 -17.70
N SER A 21 -6.22 -15.19 -18.56
CA SER A 21 -4.80 -15.24 -18.16
C SER A 21 -4.29 -13.87 -17.65
N THR A 22 -4.73 -12.78 -18.29
CA THR A 22 -4.41 -11.40 -17.89
C THR A 22 -5.06 -11.03 -16.55
N CYS A 23 -6.28 -11.50 -16.29
CA CYS A 23 -6.99 -11.24 -15.04
C CYS A 23 -6.22 -11.79 -13.82
N ARG A 24 -5.73 -13.03 -13.89
CA ARG A 24 -4.91 -13.62 -12.82
C ARG A 24 -3.60 -12.86 -12.62
N GLY A 25 -2.97 -12.44 -13.73
CA GLY A 25 -1.73 -11.65 -13.70
C GLY A 25 -1.88 -10.27 -13.07
N ILE A 26 -3.08 -9.69 -13.03
CA ILE A 26 -3.38 -8.43 -12.34
C ILE A 26 -3.78 -8.68 -10.89
N ILE A 27 -4.64 -9.68 -10.64
CA ILE A 27 -5.17 -9.96 -9.29
C ILE A 27 -4.04 -10.29 -8.32
N GLN A 28 -3.11 -11.17 -8.71
CA GLN A 28 -2.09 -11.67 -7.79
C GLN A 28 -1.16 -10.55 -7.28
N PRO A 29 -0.52 -9.72 -8.12
CA PRO A 29 0.31 -8.61 -7.64
C PRO A 29 -0.46 -7.60 -6.77
N VAL A 30 -1.73 -7.34 -7.09
CA VAL A 30 -2.58 -6.47 -6.28
C VAL A 30 -2.85 -7.09 -4.91
N GLN A 31 -3.13 -8.40 -4.85
CA GLN A 31 -3.30 -9.12 -3.59
C GLN A 31 -2.02 -9.15 -2.77
N ASP A 32 -0.85 -9.34 -3.40
CA ASP A 32 0.45 -9.31 -2.73
C ASP A 32 0.71 -7.92 -2.11
N ALA A 33 0.45 -6.85 -2.86
CA ALA A 33 0.55 -5.48 -2.36
C ALA A 33 -0.41 -5.25 -1.18
N LEU A 34 -1.66 -5.69 -1.29
CA LEU A 34 -2.64 -5.60 -0.21
C LEU A 34 -2.25 -6.45 1.00
N TYR A 35 -1.64 -7.62 0.82
CA TYR A 35 -1.16 -8.42 1.94
C TYR A 35 -0.13 -7.65 2.77
N VAL A 36 0.77 -6.93 2.11
CA VAL A 36 1.80 -6.12 2.77
C VAL A 36 1.21 -4.85 3.39
N LEU A 37 0.35 -4.13 2.67
CA LEU A 37 -0.07 -2.76 3.00
C LEU A 37 -1.43 -2.64 3.69
N SER A 38 -2.26 -3.70 3.65
CA SER A 38 -3.57 -3.69 4.28
C SER A 38 -3.48 -3.56 5.80
N GLY A 39 -4.61 -3.18 6.39
CA GLY A 39 -4.72 -2.90 7.80
C GLY A 39 -4.88 -1.41 8.07
N LYS A 40 -5.16 -1.10 9.33
CA LYS A 40 -5.56 0.25 9.74
C LYS A 40 -4.38 1.21 9.86
N TRP A 41 -3.15 0.70 10.05
CA TRP A 41 -2.04 1.47 10.60
C TRP A 41 -0.84 1.64 9.66
N LYS A 42 -0.61 0.72 8.71
CA LYS A 42 0.58 0.75 7.85
C LYS A 42 0.66 2.00 6.97
N LEU A 43 -0.41 2.33 6.25
CA LEU A 43 -0.44 3.51 5.40
C LEU A 43 -0.28 4.82 6.21
N PRO A 44 -0.99 5.04 7.34
CA PRO A 44 -0.71 6.19 8.21
C PRO A 44 0.74 6.29 8.68
N ILE A 45 1.38 5.17 9.02
CA ILE A 45 2.80 5.15 9.43
C ILE A 45 3.69 5.57 8.26
N ILE A 46 3.49 4.98 7.07
CA ILE A 46 4.27 5.31 5.88
C ILE A 46 4.12 6.80 5.55
N ILE A 47 2.89 7.32 5.55
CA ILE A 47 2.60 8.74 5.31
C ILE A 47 3.31 9.63 6.34
N SER A 48 3.24 9.29 7.64
CA SER A 48 3.93 10.03 8.70
C SER A 48 5.45 10.10 8.46
N LEU A 49 6.07 9.00 8.03
CA LEU A 49 7.49 8.95 7.69
C LEU A 49 7.82 9.75 6.42
N THR A 50 6.94 9.76 5.41
CA THR A 50 7.09 10.59 4.20
C THR A 50 7.16 12.08 4.55
N PHE A 51 6.41 12.52 5.57
CA PHE A 51 6.46 13.90 6.08
C PHE A 51 7.63 14.19 7.03
N GLY A 52 8.57 13.26 7.20
CA GLY A 52 9.84 13.49 7.89
C GLY A 52 9.84 13.19 9.39
N ASN A 53 8.76 12.63 9.95
CA ASN A 53 8.79 12.08 11.31
C ASN A 53 9.73 10.88 11.35
N LYS A 54 10.56 10.79 12.40
CA LYS A 54 11.57 9.72 12.52
C LYS A 54 11.52 9.02 13.85
N ARG A 55 11.07 9.69 14.91
CA ARG A 55 11.01 9.13 16.26
C ARG A 55 9.68 8.42 16.49
N PHE A 56 9.68 7.37 17.30
CA PHE A 56 8.48 6.62 17.65
C PHE A 56 7.34 7.52 18.15
N SER A 57 7.66 8.46 19.05
CA SER A 57 6.69 9.41 19.62
C SER A 57 6.14 10.40 18.60
N GLU A 58 6.95 10.82 17.62
CA GLU A 58 6.50 11.69 16.53
C GLU A 58 5.48 10.95 15.66
N ILE A 59 5.79 9.72 15.26
CA ILE A 59 4.90 8.88 14.46
C ILE A 59 3.60 8.57 15.21
N ALA A 60 3.69 8.24 16.50
CA ALA A 60 2.51 7.96 17.34
C ALA A 60 1.58 9.16 17.45
N LYS A 61 2.13 10.38 17.54
CA LYS A 61 1.36 11.62 17.66
C LYS A 61 0.54 11.94 16.41
N GLU A 62 1.07 11.61 15.23
CA GLU A 62 0.39 11.84 13.95
C GLU A 62 -0.75 10.85 13.65
N ILE A 63 -0.85 9.75 14.41
CA ILE A 63 -1.80 8.66 14.12
C ILE A 63 -2.74 8.49 15.30
N PRO A 64 -3.88 9.20 15.33
CA PRO A 64 -4.82 9.12 16.43
C PRO A 64 -5.27 7.67 16.70
N LYS A 65 -5.32 7.30 17.99
CA LYS A 65 -5.81 6.01 18.51
C LYS A 65 -4.91 4.80 18.23
N ILE A 66 -3.71 4.97 17.65
CA ILE A 66 -2.74 3.86 17.64
C ILE A 66 -2.20 3.67 19.06
N SER A 67 -2.07 2.42 19.50
CA SER A 67 -1.38 2.11 20.76
C SER A 67 0.09 1.84 20.50
N ASP A 68 0.96 2.06 21.50
CA ASP A 68 2.39 1.79 21.37
C ASP A 68 2.69 0.35 20.97
N ARG A 69 1.93 -0.60 21.54
CA ARG A 69 2.02 -2.02 21.17
C ARG A 69 1.76 -2.24 19.68
N MET A 70 0.75 -1.55 19.14
CA MET A 70 0.39 -1.69 17.75
C MET A 70 1.40 -0.99 16.84
N LEU A 71 1.82 0.24 17.16
CA LEU A 71 2.84 0.94 16.38
C LEU A 71 4.15 0.14 16.32
N SER A 72 4.58 -0.42 17.44
CA SER A 72 5.77 -1.29 17.49
C SER A 72 5.63 -2.52 16.60
N LYS A 73 4.47 -3.18 16.62
CA LYS A 73 4.15 -4.33 15.75
C LYS A 73 4.22 -3.93 14.28
N GLU A 74 3.56 -2.85 13.89
CA GLU A 74 3.43 -2.41 12.50
C GLU A 74 4.78 -1.93 11.93
N LEU A 75 5.58 -1.19 12.72
CA LEU A 75 6.93 -0.79 12.31
C LEU A 75 7.84 -2.01 12.08
N ARG A 76 7.72 -3.05 12.92
CA ARG A 76 8.46 -4.30 12.73
C ARG A 76 8.03 -5.03 11.46
N GLU A 77 6.73 -5.09 11.18
CA GLU A 77 6.23 -5.68 9.93
C GLU A 77 6.69 -4.89 8.70
N LEU A 78 6.65 -3.57 8.74
CA LEU A 78 7.13 -2.71 7.65
C LEU A 78 8.64 -2.85 7.45
N GLU A 79 9.41 -3.04 8.51
CA GLU A 79 10.85 -3.35 8.43
C GLU A 79 11.11 -4.72 7.80
N MET A 80 10.37 -5.75 8.23
CA MET A 80 10.46 -7.10 7.65
C MET A 80 10.10 -7.14 6.15
N ASN A 81 9.21 -6.26 5.70
CA ASN A 81 8.85 -6.11 4.29
C ASN A 81 9.75 -5.11 3.53
N HIS A 82 10.88 -4.71 4.13
CA HIS A 82 11.85 -3.80 3.54
C HIS A 82 11.31 -2.41 3.16
N LEU A 83 10.19 -1.97 3.75
CA LEU A 83 9.59 -0.65 3.51
C LEU A 83 10.17 0.41 4.45
N VAL A 84 10.49 0.00 5.69
CA VAL A 84 11.04 0.88 6.73
C VAL A 84 12.40 0.37 7.18
N LYS A 85 13.32 1.29 7.49
CA LYS A 85 14.59 1.01 8.12
C LYS A 85 14.60 1.57 9.53
N ARG A 86 14.93 0.73 10.51
CA ARG A 86 15.23 1.15 11.89
C ARG A 86 16.73 1.42 12.03
N LYS A 87 17.09 2.58 12.57
CA LYS A 87 18.49 2.93 12.87
C LYS A 87 18.62 3.32 14.34
N VAL A 88 19.58 2.69 15.02
CA VAL A 88 19.98 3.03 16.38
C VAL A 88 21.27 3.85 16.29
N TYR A 89 21.28 5.00 16.92
CA TYR A 89 22.45 5.85 17.05
C TYR A 89 23.02 5.68 18.45
N ASP A 90 24.33 5.46 18.50
CA ASP A 90 25.08 5.39 19.74
C ASP A 90 25.36 6.81 20.25
N SER A 91 24.33 7.38 20.86
CA SER A 91 24.34 8.72 21.46
C SER A 91 23.89 8.64 22.91
N ILE A 92 24.12 9.71 23.68
CA ILE A 92 23.62 9.83 25.05
C ILE A 92 22.61 11.00 25.07
N PRO A 93 21.30 10.75 25.20
CA PRO A 93 20.63 9.43 25.29
C PRO A 93 20.62 8.66 23.95
N VAL A 94 20.38 7.34 24.01
CA VAL A 94 20.29 6.49 22.80
C VAL A 94 19.14 6.97 21.92
N VAL A 95 19.42 7.21 20.64
CA VAL A 95 18.42 7.67 19.67
C VAL A 95 18.04 6.52 18.72
N VAL A 96 16.75 6.33 18.52
CA VAL A 96 16.20 5.39 17.53
C VAL A 96 15.37 6.17 16.53
N GLU A 97 15.67 5.97 15.25
CA GLU A 97 14.94 6.55 14.13
C GLU A 97 14.38 5.46 13.21
N TYR A 98 13.25 5.78 12.59
CA TYR A 98 12.60 5.03 11.53
C TYR A 98 12.56 5.90 10.28
N THR A 99 12.89 5.32 9.13
CA THR A 99 12.88 6.03 7.84
C THR A 99 12.39 5.09 6.75
N LEU A 100 11.76 5.62 5.70
CA LEU A 100 11.46 4.81 4.52
C LEU A 100 12.76 4.39 3.82
N THR A 101 12.82 3.13 3.40
CA THR A 101 13.85 2.67 2.46
C THR A 101 13.61 3.27 1.09
N ASP A 102 14.57 3.16 0.17
CA ASP A 102 14.35 3.59 -1.21
C ASP A 102 13.25 2.78 -1.90
N TYR A 103 13.08 1.51 -1.52
CA TYR A 103 11.92 0.71 -1.93
C TYR A 103 10.62 1.20 -1.31
N GLY A 104 10.60 1.53 -0.01
CA GLY A 104 9.42 2.08 0.65
C GLY A 104 8.92 3.38 0.02
N LYS A 105 9.83 4.24 -0.45
CA LYS A 105 9.50 5.48 -1.17
C LYS A 105 8.81 5.24 -2.51
N THR A 106 8.98 4.08 -3.15
CA THR A 106 8.26 3.79 -4.41
C THR A 106 6.75 3.69 -4.21
N LEU A 107 6.27 3.59 -2.96
CA LEU A 107 4.85 3.62 -2.62
C LEU A 107 4.20 5.01 -2.73
N ASP A 108 4.98 6.08 -2.80
CA ASP A 108 4.44 7.45 -2.81
C ASP A 108 3.41 7.65 -3.92
N THR A 109 3.68 7.16 -5.13
CA THR A 109 2.71 7.22 -6.25
C THR A 109 1.43 6.46 -5.97
N ALA A 110 1.52 5.25 -5.39
CA ALA A 110 0.33 4.46 -5.05
C ALA A 110 -0.50 5.15 -3.97
N ILE A 111 0.16 5.74 -2.97
CA ILE A 111 -0.49 6.50 -1.90
C ILE A 111 -1.17 7.74 -2.45
N GLU A 112 -0.54 8.44 -3.40
CA GLU A 112 -1.11 9.61 -4.06
C GLU A 112 -2.40 9.25 -4.83
N GLU A 113 -2.38 8.16 -5.60
CA GLU A 113 -3.58 7.71 -6.33
C GLU A 113 -4.70 7.24 -5.39
N LEU A 114 -4.35 6.56 -4.29
CA LEU A 114 -5.31 6.22 -3.23
C LEU A 114 -5.88 7.47 -2.55
N TYR A 115 -5.08 8.51 -2.33
CA TYR A 115 -5.52 9.78 -1.76
C TYR A 115 -6.52 10.48 -2.69
N LYS A 116 -6.18 10.62 -3.98
CA LYS A 116 -7.06 11.23 -5.00
C LYS A 116 -8.40 10.50 -5.06
N TRP A 117 -8.36 9.17 -5.24
CA TRP A 117 -9.56 8.36 -5.29
C TRP A 117 -10.36 8.42 -3.99
N GLY A 118 -9.69 8.35 -2.84
CA GLY A 118 -10.33 8.39 -1.52
C GLY A 118 -11.06 9.70 -1.24
N LYS A 119 -10.51 10.83 -1.70
CA LYS A 119 -11.15 12.14 -1.62
C LYS A 119 -12.45 12.18 -2.43
N GLU A 120 -12.41 11.72 -3.68
CA GLU A 120 -13.60 11.67 -4.53
C GLU A 120 -14.63 10.66 -4.04
N HIS A 121 -14.17 9.51 -3.54
CA HIS A 121 -15.04 8.52 -2.93
C HIS A 121 -15.76 9.07 -1.71
N ARG A 122 -15.05 9.75 -0.80
CA ARG A 122 -15.63 10.40 0.38
C ARG A 122 -16.72 11.40 -0.03
N LYS A 123 -16.44 12.29 -0.99
CA LYS A 123 -17.44 13.24 -1.51
C LYS A 123 -18.68 12.50 -2.03
N ARG A 124 -18.47 11.42 -2.79
CA ARG A 124 -19.57 10.64 -3.37
C ARG A 124 -20.47 9.97 -2.33
N ILE A 125 -19.91 9.48 -1.23
CA ILE A 125 -20.68 8.74 -0.20
C ILE A 125 -21.23 9.65 0.91
N THR A 126 -20.57 10.76 1.25
CA THR A 126 -21.01 11.65 2.34
C THR A 126 -21.73 12.90 1.85
N GLY A 127 -21.59 13.27 0.57
CA GLY A 127 -22.08 14.53 0.00
C GLY A 127 -21.37 15.78 0.53
N LYS A 128 -20.31 15.64 1.33
CA LYS A 128 -19.54 16.76 1.90
C LYS A 128 -18.25 16.97 1.12
N THR A 129 -18.01 18.22 0.73
CA THR A 129 -16.73 18.69 0.21
C THR A 129 -15.93 19.25 1.39
N ASP A 130 -14.78 18.65 1.70
CA ASP A 130 -13.79 19.20 2.63
C ASP A 130 -13.17 20.50 2.06
#